data_AF-L9YA57-F1
#
_entry.id   AF-L9YA57-F1
#
_cell.length_a   1.000
_cell.length_b   1.000
_cell.length_c   1.000
_cell.angle_alpha   90.00
_cell.angle_beta   90.00
_cell.angle_gamma   90.00
#
_symmetry.space_group_name_H-M   'P 1'
#
loop_
_entity.id
_entity.type
_entity.pdbx_description
1 polymer ?
#
loop_
_entity_poly.entity_id
_entity_poly.type
_entity_poly.pdbx_seq_one_letter_code
_entity_poly.pdbx_strand_id
1 'polypeptide(L)' 'MDSFKWVSAHLPTMTDSTDDSPDCRQCGNPVEPSSEQRVVTTVEDGATVYRHFCTDDCLEEWESSTSA' A
#
# COMPACT_ATOMS: atom_id res chain seq x y z
N MET A 1 -32.21 -33.26 -24.49
CA MET A 1 -31.13 -33.64 -23.55
C MET A 1 -29.88 -33.04 -24.14
N ASP A 2 -29.66 -31.75 -23.89
CA ASP A 2 -28.64 -31.00 -24.61
C ASP A 2 -28.03 -29.98 -23.65
N SER A 3 -26.70 -29.98 -23.65
CA SER A 3 -25.86 -28.93 -23.09
C SER A 3 -25.92 -28.77 -21.58
N PHE A 4 -25.35 -29.76 -20.89
CA PHE A 4 -24.18 -29.57 -20.03
C PHE A 4 -23.73 -28.10 -19.94
N LYS A 5 -24.39 -27.32 -19.06
CA LYS A 5 -23.99 -25.97 -18.64
C LYS A 5 -23.07 -26.08 -17.43
N TRP A 6 -21.96 -26.80 -17.63
CA TRP A 6 -20.80 -26.82 -16.75
C TRP A 6 -19.87 -25.69 -17.20
N VAL A 7 -20.04 -24.51 -16.62
CA VAL A 7 -18.86 -23.73 -16.23
C VAL A 7 -19.22 -22.95 -14.98
N SER A 8 -18.74 -23.52 -13.88
CA SER A 8 -18.64 -22.90 -12.58
C SER A 8 -17.55 -21.82 -12.62
N ALA A 9 -17.83 -20.70 -13.28
CA ALA A 9 -16.96 -19.54 -13.25
C ALA A 9 -17.76 -18.24 -13.30
N HIS A 10 -18.70 -18.06 -12.36
CA HIS A 10 -18.80 -16.76 -11.71
C HIS A 10 -17.59 -16.65 -10.77
N LEU A 11 -16.39 -16.47 -11.33
CA LEU A 11 -15.45 -15.64 -10.60
C LEU A 11 -16.11 -14.26 -10.64
N PRO A 12 -16.50 -13.64 -9.51
CA PRO A 12 -16.36 -12.22 -9.49
C PRO A 12 -14.85 -12.01 -9.74
N THR A 13 -14.50 -11.52 -10.92
CA THR A 13 -13.33 -10.66 -11.03
C THR A 13 -13.68 -9.45 -10.16
N MET A 14 -13.60 -9.61 -8.84
CA MET A 14 -13.38 -8.49 -7.96
C MET A 14 -11.98 -8.06 -8.32
N THR A 15 -11.97 -7.22 -9.35
CA THR A 15 -10.94 -6.23 -9.57
C THR A 15 -10.91 -5.45 -8.26
N ASP A 16 -10.19 -5.98 -7.28
CA ASP A 16 -9.59 -5.14 -6.26
C ASP A 16 -8.36 -4.51 -6.92
N SER A 17 -8.63 -3.77 -7.98
CA SER A 17 -7.82 -2.61 -8.33
C SER A 17 -8.40 -1.47 -7.50
N THR A 18 -8.50 -1.68 -6.19
CA THR A 18 -8.46 -0.55 -5.28
C THR A 18 -7.09 0.02 -5.54
N ASP A 19 -7.08 1.23 -6.06
CA ASP A 19 -5.97 2.15 -6.00
C ASP A 19 -5.60 2.32 -4.52
N ASP A 20 -5.05 1.27 -3.90
CA ASP A 20 -4.52 1.25 -2.55
C ASP A 20 -3.15 1.91 -2.64
N SER A 21 -3.18 3.15 -3.17
CA SER A 21 -2.01 4.00 -3.21
C SER A 21 -1.75 4.33 -1.74
N PRO A 22 -0.63 3.85 -1.19
CA PRO A 22 -0.40 3.93 0.24
C PRO A 22 -0.37 5.39 0.65
N ASP A 23 -1.02 5.74 1.76
CA ASP A 23 -0.97 7.10 2.27
C ASP A 23 0.39 7.40 2.90
N CYS A 24 0.84 8.64 2.73
CA CYS A 24 2.08 9.12 3.34
C CYS A 24 1.91 9.12 4.86
N ARG A 25 2.78 8.43 5.57
CA ARG A 25 2.67 8.31 7.03
C ARG A 25 2.79 9.66 7.75
N GLN A 26 3.50 10.62 7.15
CA GLN A 26 3.76 11.94 7.70
C GLN A 26 2.62 12.93 7.46
N CYS A 27 2.16 13.08 6.21
CA CYS A 27 1.17 14.10 5.85
C CYS A 27 -0.24 13.54 5.55
N GLY A 28 -0.38 12.22 5.38
CA GLY A 28 -1.65 11.56 5.05
C GLY A 28 -2.10 11.74 3.60
N ASN A 29 -1.26 12.30 2.74
CA ASN A 29 -1.57 12.41 1.30
C ASN A 29 -1.28 11.08 0.59
N PRO A 30 -2.07 10.73 -0.45
CA PRO A 30 -1.81 9.54 -1.24
C PRO A 30 -0.42 9.63 -1.86
N VAL A 31 0.39 8.58 -1.67
CA VAL A 31 1.69 8.47 -2.31
C VAL A 31 1.46 7.91 -3.70
N GLU A 32 1.74 8.72 -4.72
CA GLU A 32 1.72 8.22 -6.07
C GLU A 32 2.78 7.13 -6.24
N PRO A 33 2.47 6.03 -6.96
CA PRO A 33 3.43 4.94 -7.20
C PRO A 33 4.58 5.35 -8.12
N SER A 34 4.62 6.62 -8.53
CA SER A 34 5.77 7.29 -9.12
C SER A 34 7.03 6.93 -8.32
N SER A 35 8.09 6.48 -9.00
CA SER A 35 9.30 5.87 -8.42
C SER A 35 10.11 6.75 -7.44
N GLU A 36 9.59 7.91 -7.04
CA GLU A 36 10.16 8.85 -6.09
C GLU A 36 9.66 8.62 -4.65
N GLN A 37 8.68 7.74 -4.44
CA GLN A 37 8.23 7.38 -3.10
C GLN A 37 9.35 6.75 -2.27
N ARG A 38 9.40 7.12 -0.98
CA ARG A 38 10.33 6.49 -0.03
C ARG A 38 9.55 5.50 0.84
N VAL A 39 10.12 4.32 1.02
CA VAL A 39 9.52 3.28 1.86
C VAL A 39 10.50 2.90 2.95
N VAL A 40 10.11 3.14 4.20
CA VAL A 40 10.87 2.70 5.37
C VAL A 40 10.27 1.40 5.88
N THR A 41 11.14 0.42 6.09
CA THR A 41 10.79 -0.86 6.70
C THR A 41 11.38 -0.89 8.10
N THR A 42 10.55 -0.93 9.14
CA THR A 42 11.01 -1.18 10.52
C THR A 42 10.31 -2.42 11.08
N VAL A 43 10.84 -2.93 12.19
CA VAL A 43 10.27 -4.06 12.92
C VAL A 43 9.79 -3.56 14.27
N GLU A 44 8.47 -3.59 14.49
CA GLU A 44 7.82 -3.25 15.77
C GLU A 44 7.19 -4.51 16.33
N ASP A 45 7.44 -4.86 17.60
CA ASP A 45 6.86 -6.04 18.25
C ASP A 45 7.02 -7.35 17.46
N GLY A 46 8.12 -7.48 16.71
CA GLY A 46 8.41 -8.63 15.86
C GLY A 46 7.62 -8.67 14.54
N ALA A 47 6.84 -7.63 14.24
CA ALA A 47 6.14 -7.46 12.97
C ALA A 47 6.88 -6.47 12.06
N THR A 48 7.08 -6.86 10.81
CA THR A 48 7.60 -5.96 9.78
C THR A 48 6.50 -4.98 9.38
N VAL A 49 6.76 -3.68 9.54
CA VAL A 49 5.83 -2.62 9.18
C VAL A 49 6.46 -1.74 8.09
N TYR A 50 5.70 -1.51 7.02
CA TYR A 50 6.10 -0.67 5.89
C TYR A 50 5.47 0.71 6.04
N ARG A 51 6.28 1.77 6.00
CA ARG A 51 5.81 3.15 6.02
C ARG A 51 6.17 3.81 4.70
N HIS A 52 5.17 4.38 4.04
CA HIS A 52 5.33 5.05 2.76
C HIS A 52 5.39 6.56 2.99
N PHE A 53 6.21 7.22 2.19
CA PHE A 53 6.40 8.67 2.23
C PHE A 53 6.38 9.21 0.80
N CYS A 54 5.67 10.31 0.61
CA CYS A 54 5.56 10.97 -0.68
C CYS A 54 6.88 11.64 -1.11
N THR A 55 7.68 12.11 -0.16
CA THR A 55 8.90 12.87 -0.39
C THR A 55 9.95 12.59 0.69
N ASP A 56 11.19 12.99 0.42
CA ASP A 56 12.30 12.95 1.37
C ASP A 56 12.06 13.85 2.58
N ASP A 57 11.54 15.06 2.36
CA ASP A 57 11.17 16.01 3.43
C ASP A 57 10.19 15.39 4.45
N CYS A 58 9.17 14.69 3.97
CA CYS A 58 8.23 13.98 4.83
C CYS A 58 8.87 12.82 5.60
N LEU A 59 9.88 12.16 5.02
CA LEU A 59 10.64 11.13 5.68
C LEU A 59 11.53 11.73 6.77
N GLU A 60 12.27 12.80 6.48
CA GLU A 60 13.19 13.45 7.42
C GLU A 60 12.45 14.00 8.66
N GLU A 61 11.31 14.66 8.47
CA GLU A 61 10.48 15.16 9.58
C GLU A 61 9.96 14.02 10.47
N TRP A 62 9.57 12.90 9.86
CA TRP A 62 9.12 11.72 10.59
C TRP A 62 10.26 11.05 11.37
N GLU A 63 11.42 10.84 10.73
CA GLU A 63 12.63 10.27 11.35
C GLU A 63 13.11 11.16 12.52
N SER A 64 13.04 12.49 12.36
CA SER A 64 13.35 13.44 13.43
C SER A 64 12.40 13.31 14.62
N SER A 65 11.10 13.14 14.34
CA SER A 65 10.06 13.01 15.37
C SER A 65 10.08 11.66 16.10
N THR A 66 10.42 10.57 15.40
CA THR A 66 10.45 9.21 15.98
C THR A 66 11.75 8.89 16.72
N SER A 67 12.79 9.69 16.52
CA SER A 67 14.09 9.55 17.21
C SER A 67 14.11 10.21 18.60
N ALA A 68 13.01 10.82 19.04
CA ALA A 68 12.90 11.60 20.28
C ALA A 68 12.39 10.80 21.48
#